data_AF-M8C0E3-F1
#
_entry.id   AF-M8C0E3-F1
#
_cell.length_a   1.000
_cell.length_b   1.000
_cell.length_c   1.000
_cell.angle_alpha   90.00
_cell.angle_beta   90.00
_cell.angle_gamma   90.00
#
_symmetry.space_group_name_H-M   'P 1'
#
loop_
_entity.id
_entity.type
_entity.pdbx_description
1 polymer ?
#
loop_
_entity_poly.entity_id
_entity_poly.type
_entity_poly.pdbx_seq_one_letter_code
_entity_poly.pdbx_strand_id
1 'polypeptide(L)'
;MDGLRAGGARESLGWMKTGSLLVGRTSKELATLEEKTKVLSQAGINAECLSASSLHALEPALCVRNDGGAMFLPEDRQIDVFQAVSLIEKVSYL
;
A
#
# COMPACT_ATOMS: atom_id res chain seq x y z
N MET A 1 -28.76 -24.89 4.17
CA MET A 1 -28.45 -24.19 2.91
C MET A 1 -27.74 -22.92 3.29
N ASP A 2 -26.46 -22.89 2.93
CA ASP A 2 -25.40 -22.01 3.42
C ASP A 2 -25.59 -20.54 3.02
N GLY A 3 -25.03 -19.62 3.81
CA GLY A 3 -24.96 -18.22 3.38
C GLY A 3 -24.66 -17.17 4.45
N LEU A 4 -23.96 -17.48 5.55
CA LEU A 4 -23.33 -16.43 6.35
C LEU A 4 -22.22 -15.81 5.50
N ARG A 5 -22.55 -14.71 4.82
CA ARG A 5 -21.65 -13.86 4.04
C ARG A 5 -20.33 -13.72 4.79
N ALA A 6 -19.25 -14.20 4.19
CA ALA A 6 -17.88 -13.98 4.63
C ALA A 6 -17.42 -12.52 4.42
N GLY A 7 -18.30 -11.55 4.72
CA GLY A 7 -18.05 -10.11 4.71
C GLY A 7 -17.69 -9.55 6.09
N GLY A 8 -17.19 -10.41 6.98
CA GLY A 8 -16.93 -10.07 8.38
C GLY A 8 -15.75 -9.11 8.55
N ALA A 9 -15.94 -8.06 9.35
CA ALA A 9 -14.94 -7.07 9.81
C ALA A 9 -14.27 -6.19 8.73
N ARG A 10 -13.82 -6.74 7.60
CA ARG A 10 -13.08 -6.00 6.56
C ARG A 10 -13.99 -5.04 5.80
N GLU A 11 -15.21 -5.46 5.48
CA GLU A 11 -16.21 -4.60 4.84
C GLU A 11 -16.64 -3.47 5.79
N SER A 12 -16.82 -3.76 7.08
CA SER A 12 -17.16 -2.76 8.10
C SER A 12 -16.03 -1.80 8.47
N LEU A 13 -14.81 -2.01 7.96
CA LEU A 13 -13.66 -1.12 8.14
C LEU A 13 -13.35 -0.30 6.87
N GLY A 14 -14.13 -0.47 5.80
CA GLY A 14 -13.78 0.10 4.49
C GLY A 14 -12.40 -0.37 4.01
N TRP A 15 -12.06 -1.65 4.23
CA TRP A 15 -10.71 -2.19 4.03
C TRP A 15 -10.38 -2.34 2.54
N MET A 16 -9.55 -1.46 2.00
CA MET A 16 -9.21 -1.42 0.57
C MET A 16 -7.76 -1.86 0.33
N LYS A 17 -7.59 -2.90 -0.50
CA LYS A 17 -6.25 -3.34 -0.95
C LYS A 17 -5.84 -2.52 -2.18
N THR A 18 -5.28 -1.34 -1.94
CA THR A 18 -4.80 -0.43 -2.99
C THR A 18 -3.30 -0.58 -3.25
N GLY A 19 -2.54 -1.10 -2.28
CA GLY A 19 -1.10 -0.93 -2.23
C GLY A 19 -0.70 0.52 -1.96
N SER A 20 0.60 0.75 -1.85
CA SER A 20 1.20 2.07 -1.67
C SER A 20 2.40 2.26 -2.60
N LEU A 21 2.58 3.49 -3.09
CA LEU A 21 3.76 3.91 -3.84
C LEU A 21 4.50 5.01 -3.08
N LEU A 22 5.78 4.78 -2.80
CA LEU A 22 6.69 5.80 -2.29
C LEU A 22 7.61 6.26 -3.42
N VAL A 23 7.44 7.50 -3.86
CA VAL A 23 8.05 8.03 -5.09
C VAL A 23 9.39 8.71 -4.81
N GLY A 24 10.42 8.33 -5.56
CA GLY A 24 11.71 9.02 -5.61
C GLY A 24 11.84 9.78 -6.93
N ARG A 25 12.05 11.09 -6.87
CA ARG A 25 12.11 11.98 -8.05
C ARG A 25 13.54 12.22 -8.54
N THR A 26 14.53 11.76 -7.80
CA THR A 26 15.95 11.86 -8.13
C THR A 26 16.63 10.50 -8.01
N SER A 27 17.78 10.35 -8.67
CA SER A 27 18.59 9.14 -8.58
C SER A 27 19.01 8.79 -7.15
N LYS A 28 19.30 9.81 -6.33
CA LYS A 28 19.66 9.62 -4.92
C LYS A 28 18.48 9.10 -4.09
N GLU A 29 17.29 9.65 -4.32
CA GLU A 29 16.07 9.18 -3.64
C GLU A 29 15.74 7.74 -4.08
N LEU A 30 15.86 7.44 -5.38
CA LEU A 30 15.63 6.09 -5.90
C LEU A 30 16.61 5.08 -5.29
N ALA A 31 17.90 5.39 -5.23
CA ALA A 31 18.89 4.52 -4.56
C ALA A 31 18.55 4.29 -3.07
N THR A 32 18.03 5.32 -2.39
CA THR A 32 17.56 5.17 -1.00
C THR A 32 16.35 4.23 -0.92
N LEU A 33 15.43 4.29 -1.89
CA LEU A 33 14.28 3.40 -1.97
C LEU A 33 14.67 1.96 -2.30
N GLU A 34 15.67 1.74 -3.15
CA GLU A 34 16.22 0.41 -3.44
C GLU A 34 16.79 -0.24 -2.18
N GLU A 35 17.58 0.48 -1.39
CA GLU A 35 18.10 -0.03 -0.12
C GLU A 35 16.98 -0.31 0.89
N LYS A 36 15.98 0.57 0.99
CA LYS A 36 14.80 0.31 1.83
C LYS A 36 14.03 -0.93 1.37
N THR A 37 13.87 -1.12 0.07
CA THR A 37 13.20 -2.30 -0.50
C THR A 37 13.91 -3.58 -0.05
N LYS A 38 15.24 -3.62 -0.14
CA LYS A 38 16.03 -4.78 0.33
C LYS A 38 15.80 -5.07 1.81
N VAL A 39 15.83 -4.05 2.67
CA VAL A 39 15.60 -4.21 4.12
C VAL A 39 14.21 -4.76 4.41
N LEU A 40 13.17 -4.25 3.73
CA LEU A 40 11.79 -4.73 3.88
C LEU A 40 11.63 -6.17 3.42
N SER A 41 12.19 -6.52 2.26
CA SER A 41 12.15 -7.89 1.74
C SER A 41 12.87 -8.88 2.66
N GLN A 42 13.99 -8.48 3.26
CA GLN A 42 14.67 -9.30 4.28
C GLN A 42 13.84 -9.50 5.56
N ALA A 43 12.98 -8.54 5.89
CA ALA A 43 12.02 -8.65 6.99
C ALA A 43 10.74 -9.43 6.61
N GLY A 44 10.66 -9.97 5.39
CA GLY A 44 9.49 -10.71 4.90
C GLY A 44 8.33 -9.82 4.41
N ILE A 45 8.56 -8.51 4.27
CA ILE A 45 7.59 -7.57 3.73
C ILE A 45 7.75 -7.55 2.21
N ASN A 46 6.68 -7.83 1.47
CA ASN A 46 6.71 -7.74 0.01
C ASN A 46 6.83 -6.27 -0.42
N ALA A 47 7.99 -5.90 -0.93
CA ALA A 47 8.28 -4.58 -1.48
C ALA A 47 9.07 -4.74 -2.79
N GLU A 48 8.78 -3.89 -3.76
CA GLU A 48 9.38 -3.90 -5.09
C GLU A 48 9.88 -2.51 -5.46
N CYS A 49 11.04 -2.41 -6.09
CA CYS A 49 11.50 -1.14 -6.66
C CYS A 49 11.13 -1.06 -8.14
N LEU A 50 10.51 0.04 -8.55
CA LEU A 50 10.03 0.30 -9.89
C LEU A 50 10.86 1.41 -10.53
N SER A 51 11.32 1.17 -11.76
CA SER A 51 11.88 2.22 -12.62
C SER A 51 10.80 3.23 -13.01
N ALA A 52 11.19 4.39 -13.56
CA ALA A 52 10.26 5.37 -14.12
C ALA A 52 9.26 4.74 -15.13
N SER A 53 9.72 3.83 -15.99
CA SER A 53 8.86 3.17 -16.98
C SER A 53 7.86 2.20 -16.36
N SER A 54 8.30 1.38 -15.40
CA SER A 54 7.41 0.46 -14.67
C SER A 54 6.42 1.20 -13.79
N LEU A 55 6.85 2.30 -13.16
CA LEU A 55 5.98 3.18 -12.38
C LEU A 55 4.89 3.80 -13.25
N HIS A 56 5.24 4.31 -14.42
CA HIS A 56 4.26 4.89 -15.34
C HIS A 56 3.27 3.86 -15.90
N ALA A 57 3.72 2.61 -16.11
CA ALA A 57 2.84 1.53 -16.51
C ALA A 57 1.83 1.16 -15.40
N LEU A 58 2.24 1.27 -14.13
CA LEU A 58 1.40 0.99 -12.97
C LEU A 58 0.43 2.15 -12.64
N GLU A 59 0.92 3.38 -12.63
CA GLU A 59 0.16 4.59 -12.33
C GLU A 59 0.42 5.67 -13.40
N PRO A 60 -0.35 5.66 -14.51
CA PRO A 60 -0.13 6.56 -15.63
C PRO A 60 -0.30 8.05 -15.30
N ALA A 61 -1.08 8.40 -14.26
CA ALA A 61 -1.24 9.79 -13.86
C ALA A 61 -0.01 10.36 -13.14
N LEU A 62 0.94 9.50 -12.73
CA LEU A 62 2.16 9.88 -12.06
C LEU A 62 3.33 9.97 -13.05
N CYS A 63 3.89 11.17 -13.19
CA CYS A 63 5.06 11.43 -14.01
C CYS A 63 6.30 11.68 -13.14
N VAL A 64 7.36 10.91 -13.37
CA VAL A 64 8.69 11.14 -12.81
C VAL A 64 9.70 11.30 -13.94
N ARG A 65 10.87 11.89 -13.63
CA ARG A 65 11.99 11.92 -14.58
C ARG A 65 12.56 10.51 -14.77
N ASN A 66 13.30 10.29 -15.85
CA ASN A 66 13.90 8.99 -16.17
C ASN A 66 14.87 8.47 -15.09
N ASP A 67 15.45 9.37 -14.29
CA ASP A 67 16.32 9.07 -13.15
C ASP A 67 15.56 8.88 -11.82
N GLY A 68 14.22 8.91 -11.85
CA GLY A 68 13.33 8.63 -10.73
C GLY A 68 12.67 7.25 -10.81
N GLY A 69 11.78 6.98 -9.85
CA GLY A 69 11.06 5.72 -9.73
C GLY A 69 10.24 5.66 -8.44
N ALA A 70 9.88 4.47 -7.98
CA ALA A 70 9.16 4.29 -6.72
C ALA A 70 9.46 2.96 -6.06
N MET A 71 9.25 2.88 -4.74
CA MET A 71 9.06 1.63 -4.03
C MET A 71 7.56 1.33 -3.95
N PHE A 72 7.17 0.12 -4.33
CA PHE A 72 5.81 -0.37 -4.31
C PHE A 72 5.62 -1.38 -3.19
N LEU A 73 4.57 -1.18 -2.38
CA LEU A 73 4.14 -2.10 -1.33
C LEU A 73 2.75 -2.64 -1.68
N PRO A 74 2.64 -3.80 -2.37
CA PRO A 74 1.35 -4.32 -2.84
C PRO A 74 0.40 -4.77 -1.72
N GLU A 75 0.94 -5.05 -0.54
CA GLU A 75 0.14 -5.52 0.60
C GLU A 75 -0.33 -4.39 1.53
N ASP A 76 0.08 -3.15 1.29
CA ASP A 76 -0.45 -1.98 1.99
C ASP A 76 -1.93 -1.76 1.66
N ARG A 77 -2.65 -1.21 2.64
CA ARG A 77 -4.11 -1.09 2.59
C ARG A 77 -4.57 0.20 3.23
N GLN A 78 -5.70 0.67 2.76
CA GLN A 78 -6.41 1.81 3.33
C GLN A 78 -7.62 1.32 4.11
N ILE A 79 -8.01 2.10 5.12
CA ILE A 79 -9.20 1.87 5.92
C ILE A 79 -10.01 3.16 6.00
N ASP A 80 -11.31 3.02 6.13
CA ASP A 80 -12.18 4.14 6.48
C ASP A 80 -12.05 4.41 7.97
N VAL A 81 -11.44 5.55 8.31
CA VAL A 81 -11.16 5.93 9.70
C VAL A 81 -12.45 6.11 10.51
N PHE A 82 -13.52 6.66 9.92
CA PHE A 82 -14.78 6.85 10.64
C PHE A 82 -15.44 5.51 10.96
N GLN A 83 -15.43 4.58 9.99
CA GLN A 83 -15.92 3.23 10.23
C GLN A 83 -15.08 2.46 11.25
N ALA A 84 -13.75 2.61 11.19
CA ALA A 84 -12.83 2.00 12.16
C ALA A 84 -13.09 2.49 13.59
N VAL A 85 -13.24 3.80 13.79
CA VAL A 85 -13.55 4.38 15.11
C VAL A 85 -14.91 3.89 15.59
N SER A 86 -15.95 3.96 14.76
CA SER A 86 -17.30 3.49 15.14
C SER A 86 -17.32 2.01 15.53
N LEU A 87 -16.52 1.16 14.86
CA LEU A 87 -16.40 -0.25 15.20
C LEU A 87 -15.70 -0.45 16.55
N ILE A 88 -14.58 0.24 16.78
CA ILE A 88 -13.82 0.15 18.04
C ILE A 88 -14.66 0.62 19.23
N GLU A 89 -15.43 1.71 19.06
CA GLU A 89 -16.34 2.19 20.10
C GLU A 89 -17.39 1.14 20.46
N LYS A 90 -18.04 0.53 19.45
CA LYS A 90 -19.05 -0.53 19.69
C LYS A 90 -18.49 -1.74 20.42
N VAL A 91 -17.23 -2.12 20.17
CA VAL A 91 -16.56 -3.22 20.88
C VAL A 91 -16.16 -2.82 22.29
N SER A 92 -15.88 -1.54 22.55
CA SER A 92 -15.45 -1.04 23.86
C SER A 92 -16.58 -0.90 24.90
N TYR A 93 -17.84 -0.98 24.45
CA TYR A 93 -19.03 -0.94 25.31
C TYR A 93 -19.71 -2.31 25.51
N LEU A 94 -19.05 -3.39 25.08
CA LEU A 94 -19.44 -4.79 25.33
C LEU A 94 -18.54 -5.40 26.41
#